data_AF-A0A1F7Q3N3-F1
#
_entry.id   AF-A0A1F7Q3N3-F1
#
_cell.length_a   1.000
_cell.length_b   1.000
_cell.length_c   1.000
_cell.angle_alpha   90.00
_cell.angle_beta   90.00
_cell.angle_gamma   90.00
#
_symmetry.space_group_name_H-M   'P 1'
#
loop_
_entity.id
_entity.type
_entity.pdbx_description
1 polymer ?
#
loop_
_entity_poly.entity_id
_entity_poly.type
_entity_poly.pdbx_seq_one_letter_code
_entity_poly.pdbx_strand_id
1 'polypeptide(L)'
;MKNIITALKRSPKRAASLLVVALAVMIPAGLLAWGPDRPTYTINNPADHVTFNSITDNPAYGDERNFVRIKEATAANSTYTDNITLTPGKEYEVYVYYHNNASSTLNDAAHNYKGIAKDAKLRMEMPATVKAGQTAAINGYISASNATPGTVYDDAKATATADVALRYVPDSAKITNRGASNGQKLANTMMTTGAPLGYDALDGKLPGCNEYSGYVTFRVKVDQPNFEITKEVSKAGQNAFQKSVAVNAGDKVDYKIKYKNTGTVQQDNVTIKDTLPTGVTYDNNSTFVSNAKTNNQWSKVTENTLTTNGINVGSYAPGGAVYVKFTATVAANSALVCGQNKMTNTATANTENGSKQDTADVTVNKDCAPGNISVCDLSTNKIVTINEKDFDSKKHSKNLADCAEKCPIPGKEHLPKNSPDCAYCPVPGKEHLSKDSSDCNETPVELPQTGISGGATIAGIGLVTAGLGYALSSRRIRDMLIGQ
;
A
#
# COMPACT_ATOMS: atom_id res chain seq x y z
N MET A 1 -2.00 -6.45 1.38
CA MET A 1 -3.41 -6.37 1.88
C MET A 1 -3.86 -7.51 2.80
N LYS A 2 -3.33 -8.75 2.71
CA LYS A 2 -3.64 -9.83 3.69
C LYS A 2 -3.18 -9.55 5.14
N ASN A 3 -2.28 -8.59 5.35
CA ASN A 3 -1.66 -8.34 6.66
C ASN A 3 -2.50 -7.44 7.60
N ILE A 4 -3.31 -6.51 7.08
CA ILE A 4 -4.08 -5.57 7.92
C ILE A 4 -5.19 -6.29 8.70
N ILE A 5 -5.93 -7.20 8.05
CA ILE A 5 -7.00 -7.98 8.71
C ILE A 5 -6.44 -8.93 9.77
N THR A 6 -5.24 -9.50 9.53
CA THR A 6 -4.58 -10.39 10.49
C THR A 6 -4.05 -9.63 11.70
N ALA A 7 -3.54 -8.41 11.50
CA ALA A 7 -3.11 -7.52 12.57
C ALA A 7 -4.28 -6.97 13.40
N LEU A 8 -5.37 -6.59 12.73
CA LEU A 8 -6.63 -6.22 13.37
C LEU A 8 -7.16 -7.33 14.28
N LYS A 9 -6.92 -8.62 14.00
CA LYS A 9 -7.29 -9.72 14.90
C LYS A 9 -6.39 -9.86 16.14
N ARG A 10 -5.19 -9.26 16.15
CA ARG A 10 -4.13 -9.46 17.16
C ARG A 10 -3.93 -8.29 18.15
N SER A 11 -4.90 -7.38 18.27
CA SER A 11 -4.89 -6.23 19.19
C SER A 11 -4.32 -6.56 20.58
N PRO A 12 -3.48 -5.68 21.18
CA PRO A 12 -2.63 -6.02 22.32
C PRO A 12 -3.41 -6.39 23.58
N LYS A 13 -2.83 -7.34 24.31
CA LYS A 13 -3.32 -8.05 25.51
C LYS A 13 -3.62 -7.17 26.74
N ARG A 14 -3.77 -5.84 26.61
CA ARG A 14 -3.93 -4.92 27.76
C ARG A 14 -5.18 -4.03 27.77
N ALA A 15 -6.11 -4.15 26.83
CA ALA A 15 -7.38 -3.40 26.94
C ALA A 15 -8.67 -4.07 26.42
N ALA A 16 -8.62 -5.20 25.73
CA ALA A 16 -9.85 -5.91 25.36
C ALA A 16 -9.58 -7.40 25.21
N SER A 17 -10.12 -8.19 26.14
CA SER A 17 -10.30 -9.63 25.96
C SER A 17 -11.07 -9.84 24.66
N LEU A 18 -10.41 -10.38 23.63
CA LEU A 18 -11.00 -10.73 22.33
C LEU A 18 -12.07 -11.81 22.53
N LEU A 19 -13.30 -11.38 22.83
CA LEU A 19 -14.49 -12.21 22.99
C LEU A 19 -15.39 -12.14 21.74
N VAL A 20 -14.78 -12.06 20.56
CA VAL A 20 -15.50 -12.12 19.28
C VAL A 20 -15.17 -13.45 18.62
N VAL A 21 -16.00 -14.45 18.88
CA VAL A 21 -15.99 -15.69 18.09
C VAL A 21 -16.81 -15.41 16.84
N ALA A 22 -16.14 -15.29 15.70
CA ALA A 22 -16.80 -15.28 14.40
C ALA A 22 -17.23 -16.72 14.09
N LEU A 23 -18.39 -17.14 14.60
CA LEU A 23 -19.10 -18.29 14.07
C LEU A 23 -19.75 -17.81 12.78
N ALA A 24 -19.36 -18.36 11.63
CA ALA A 24 -20.02 -18.08 10.37
C ALA A 24 -21.36 -18.84 10.34
N VAL A 25 -22.42 -18.25 10.91
CA VAL A 25 -23.78 -18.70 10.60
C VAL A 25 -24.15 -18.05 9.27
N MET A 26 -24.20 -18.85 8.20
CA MET A 26 -24.74 -18.36 6.92
C MET A 26 -26.25 -18.16 7.08
N ILE A 27 -26.66 -16.95 7.41
CA ILE A 27 -28.06 -16.54 7.27
C ILE A 27 -28.31 -16.41 5.77
N PRO A 28 -29.34 -17.07 5.20
CA PRO A 28 -29.75 -16.78 3.84
C PRO A 28 -30.04 -15.29 3.73
N ALA A 29 -29.51 -14.63 2.70
CA ALA A 29 -29.84 -13.24 2.40
C ALA A 29 -31.32 -13.13 2.01
N GLY A 30 -32.20 -13.16 2.99
CA GLY A 30 -33.60 -12.82 2.87
C GLY A 30 -33.73 -11.31 2.75
N LEU A 31 -34.73 -10.87 1.98
CA LEU A 31 -35.07 -9.46 1.76
C LEU A 31 -35.54 -8.71 3.02
N LEU A 32 -35.69 -9.39 4.17
CA LEU A 32 -36.18 -8.83 5.43
C LEU A 32 -35.11 -8.92 6.53
N ALA A 33 -34.99 -7.85 7.34
CA ALA A 33 -33.98 -7.67 8.39
C ALA A 33 -34.17 -8.58 9.62
N TRP A 34 -35.33 -9.24 9.74
CA TRP A 34 -35.68 -10.14 10.83
C TRP A 34 -36.23 -11.47 10.34
N GLY A 35 -36.21 -12.47 11.23
CA GLY A 35 -36.77 -13.77 10.97
C GLY A 35 -36.79 -14.70 12.19
N PRO A 36 -37.11 -15.98 12.01
CA PRO A 36 -37.71 -16.52 10.79
C PRO A 36 -39.15 -15.99 10.62
N ASP A 37 -39.76 -16.31 9.48
CA ASP A 37 -41.20 -16.16 9.29
C ASP A 37 -41.94 -16.88 10.42
N ARG A 38 -42.90 -16.18 11.04
CA ARG A 38 -43.63 -16.65 12.21
C ARG A 38 -45.00 -15.97 12.31
N PRO A 39 -45.98 -16.58 12.99
CA PRO A 39 -47.25 -15.92 13.28
C PRO A 39 -47.03 -14.60 14.02
N THR A 40 -47.82 -13.59 13.65
CA THR A 40 -47.83 -12.29 14.30
C THR A 40 -49.06 -12.10 15.16
N TYR A 41 -48.94 -11.27 16.18
CA TYR A 41 -49.94 -11.00 17.19
C TYR A 41 -50.14 -9.50 17.36
N THR A 42 -51.14 -9.14 18.17
CA THR A 42 -51.35 -7.75 18.59
C THR A 42 -51.30 -7.65 20.10
N ILE A 43 -51.11 -6.46 20.63
CA ILE A 43 -51.10 -6.23 22.09
C ILE A 43 -52.40 -6.68 22.76
N ASN A 44 -53.53 -6.60 22.04
CA ASN A 44 -54.85 -7.02 22.52
C ASN A 44 -55.14 -8.50 22.29
N ASN A 45 -54.38 -9.18 21.42
CA ASN A 45 -54.52 -10.60 21.13
C ASN A 45 -53.12 -11.27 21.20
N PRO A 46 -52.56 -11.42 22.42
CA PRO A 46 -51.25 -12.02 22.61
C PRO A 46 -51.25 -13.52 22.26
N ALA A 47 -50.06 -14.09 22.13
CA ALA A 47 -49.89 -15.49 21.78
C ALA A 47 -50.37 -16.44 22.88
N ASP A 48 -50.81 -17.62 22.48
CA ASP A 48 -51.23 -18.70 23.38
C ASP A 48 -50.05 -19.62 23.80
N HIS A 49 -48.83 -19.24 23.45
CA HIS A 49 -47.58 -19.95 23.71
C HIS A 49 -46.40 -18.98 23.75
N VAL A 50 -45.25 -19.46 24.24
CA VAL A 50 -44.00 -18.68 24.23
C VAL A 50 -43.56 -18.42 22.79
N THR A 51 -43.53 -17.15 22.43
CA THR A 51 -42.96 -16.67 21.17
C THR A 51 -42.38 -15.29 21.44
N PHE A 52 -41.40 -14.88 20.65
CA PHE A 52 -40.68 -13.63 20.90
C PHE A 52 -40.92 -12.61 19.80
N ASN A 53 -41.13 -11.37 20.22
CA ASN A 53 -41.06 -10.20 19.34
C ASN A 53 -41.90 -10.37 18.07
N SER A 54 -43.14 -10.82 18.24
CA SER A 54 -44.12 -11.16 17.21
C SER A 54 -45.35 -10.26 17.27
N ILE A 55 -45.41 -9.27 18.19
CA ILE A 55 -46.45 -8.25 18.20
C ILE A 55 -46.13 -7.15 17.19
N THR A 56 -47.11 -6.74 16.39
CA THR A 56 -46.90 -5.73 15.32
C THR A 56 -47.36 -4.32 15.67
N ASP A 57 -48.10 -4.15 16.77
CA ASP A 57 -48.79 -2.90 17.14
C ASP A 57 -48.50 -2.46 18.58
N ASN A 58 -47.29 -2.73 19.10
CA ASN A 58 -46.93 -2.30 20.45
C ASN A 58 -46.97 -0.76 20.53
N PRO A 59 -47.77 -0.15 21.41
CA PRO A 59 -47.94 1.31 21.42
C PRO A 59 -46.68 2.08 21.82
N ALA A 60 -45.76 1.44 22.55
CA ALA A 60 -44.51 2.05 22.99
C ALA A 60 -43.34 1.80 22.01
N TYR A 61 -43.40 0.72 21.23
CA TYR A 61 -42.27 0.24 20.42
C TYR A 61 -42.56 0.17 18.90
N GLY A 62 -43.80 -0.12 18.52
CA GLY A 62 -44.24 -0.40 17.16
C GLY A 62 -44.18 -1.90 16.84
N ASP A 63 -43.69 -2.24 15.65
CA ASP A 63 -43.48 -3.62 15.22
C ASP A 63 -42.27 -4.22 15.94
N GLU A 64 -42.52 -5.19 16.82
CA GLU A 64 -41.48 -5.79 17.65
C GLU A 64 -40.53 -6.68 16.87
N ARG A 65 -40.86 -7.06 15.63
CA ARG A 65 -39.99 -7.90 14.81
C ARG A 65 -38.68 -7.19 14.43
N ASN A 66 -38.70 -5.86 14.34
CA ASN A 66 -37.51 -5.01 14.27
C ASN A 66 -37.06 -4.64 15.70
N PHE A 67 -36.30 -5.54 16.33
CA PHE A 67 -35.87 -5.43 17.71
C PHE A 67 -34.40 -5.10 17.92
N VAL A 68 -33.57 -5.05 16.88
CA VAL A 68 -32.15 -4.68 16.96
C VAL A 68 -31.96 -3.32 16.28
N ARG A 69 -31.57 -2.32 17.07
CA ARG A 69 -31.29 -0.97 16.57
C ARG A 69 -29.94 -0.48 17.06
N ILE A 70 -29.38 0.50 16.37
CA ILE A 70 -28.06 1.06 16.69
C ILE A 70 -28.07 2.59 16.63
N LYS A 71 -27.25 3.22 17.46
CA LYS A 71 -26.94 4.66 17.40
C LYS A 71 -25.49 4.92 17.74
N GLU A 72 -24.97 6.11 17.46
CA GLU A 72 -23.73 6.57 18.10
C GLU A 72 -23.95 6.63 19.63
N ALA A 73 -23.00 6.13 20.42
CA ALA A 73 -23.20 5.94 21.86
C ALA A 73 -23.61 7.23 22.60
N THR A 74 -23.06 8.38 22.20
CA THR A 74 -23.34 9.70 22.81
C THR A 74 -24.54 10.42 22.19
N ALA A 75 -25.15 9.88 21.14
CA ALA A 75 -26.32 10.49 20.52
C ALA A 75 -27.59 10.26 21.34
N ALA A 76 -28.59 11.12 21.13
CA ALA A 76 -29.89 11.03 21.80
C ALA A 76 -30.60 9.70 21.49
N ASN A 77 -31.38 9.16 22.43
CA ASN A 77 -32.08 7.88 22.26
C ASN A 77 -33.10 7.90 21.10
N SER A 78 -33.58 9.06 20.67
CA SER A 78 -34.43 9.18 19.48
C SER A 78 -33.72 8.86 18.17
N THR A 79 -32.40 8.65 18.17
CA THR A 79 -31.57 8.41 16.97
C THR A 79 -31.29 6.93 16.68
N TYR A 80 -31.89 6.01 17.44
CA TYR A 80 -31.83 4.58 17.10
C TYR A 80 -32.36 4.33 15.69
N THR A 81 -31.57 3.61 14.89
CA THR A 81 -31.83 3.33 13.48
C THR A 81 -31.43 1.89 13.16
N ASP A 82 -31.99 1.36 12.07
CA ASP A 82 -31.65 0.03 11.53
C ASP A 82 -30.38 0.09 10.67
N ASN A 83 -30.00 1.28 10.21
CA ASN A 83 -28.85 1.50 9.34
C ASN A 83 -27.98 2.64 9.84
N ILE A 84 -26.68 2.40 9.99
CA ILE A 84 -25.73 3.42 10.45
C ILE A 84 -24.41 3.39 9.69
N THR A 85 -23.75 4.54 9.62
CA THR A 85 -22.39 4.67 9.11
C THR A 85 -21.39 4.65 10.26
N LEU A 86 -20.40 3.77 10.15
CA LEU A 86 -19.33 3.60 11.13
C LEU A 86 -18.19 4.59 10.87
N THR A 87 -17.84 5.31 11.92
CA THR A 87 -16.72 6.26 11.95
C THR A 87 -15.61 5.70 12.84
N PRO A 88 -14.36 5.60 12.35
CA PRO A 88 -13.23 5.19 13.16
C PRO A 88 -13.11 5.97 14.48
N GLY A 89 -12.91 5.27 15.58
CA GLY A 89 -12.67 5.84 16.91
C GLY A 89 -13.94 6.15 17.70
N LYS A 90 -15.11 6.02 17.09
CA LYS A 90 -16.41 6.19 17.77
C LYS A 90 -16.87 4.90 18.44
N GLU A 91 -17.71 5.07 19.46
CA GLU A 91 -18.49 4.00 20.07
C GLU A 91 -19.95 4.12 19.63
N TYR A 92 -20.59 2.97 19.50
CA TYR A 92 -21.98 2.83 19.12
C TYR A 92 -22.70 2.03 20.19
N GLU A 93 -23.93 2.41 20.48
CA GLU A 93 -24.81 1.68 21.39
C GLU A 93 -25.80 0.87 20.56
N VAL A 94 -25.80 -0.43 20.78
CA VAL A 94 -26.77 -1.37 20.20
C VAL A 94 -27.86 -1.60 21.23
N TYR A 95 -29.11 -1.59 20.76
CA TYR A 95 -30.31 -1.79 21.53
C TYR A 95 -31.02 -3.03 21.02
N VAL A 96 -31.41 -3.91 21.93
CA VAL A 96 -32.10 -5.17 21.62
C VAL A 96 -33.35 -5.28 22.46
N TYR A 97 -34.53 -5.10 21.86
CA TYR A 97 -35.81 -5.30 22.53
C TYR A 97 -36.12 -6.79 22.68
N TYR A 98 -36.64 -7.21 23.83
CA TYR A 98 -37.15 -8.55 24.03
C TYR A 98 -38.55 -8.51 24.64
N HIS A 99 -39.43 -9.36 24.12
CA HIS A 99 -40.78 -9.54 24.65
C HIS A 99 -41.25 -10.96 24.38
N ASN A 100 -41.48 -11.73 25.44
CA ASN A 100 -42.22 -12.99 25.35
C ASN A 100 -43.71 -12.65 25.18
N ASN A 101 -44.26 -12.84 23.99
CA ASN A 101 -45.61 -12.41 23.65
C ASN A 101 -46.71 -13.37 24.11
N ALA A 102 -46.39 -14.40 24.91
CA ALA A 102 -47.42 -15.23 25.53
C ALA A 102 -48.32 -14.39 26.44
N SER A 103 -49.62 -14.68 26.47
CA SER A 103 -50.56 -14.05 27.42
C SER A 103 -50.10 -14.24 28.87
N SER A 104 -50.24 -13.20 29.70
CA SER A 104 -49.93 -13.30 31.14
C SER A 104 -50.85 -14.28 31.87
N THR A 105 -52.04 -14.55 31.34
CA THR A 105 -52.96 -15.57 31.86
C THR A 105 -52.40 -16.98 31.78
N LEU A 106 -51.34 -17.21 31.01
CA LEU A 106 -50.69 -18.52 30.88
C LEU A 106 -49.49 -18.68 31.82
N ASN A 107 -49.15 -17.65 32.61
CA ASN A 107 -48.03 -17.68 33.54
C ASN A 107 -48.35 -18.40 34.86
N ASP A 108 -49.58 -18.87 35.07
CA ASP A 108 -50.02 -19.46 36.33
C ASP A 108 -49.90 -21.00 36.37
N ALA A 109 -50.11 -21.56 37.57
CA ALA A 109 -50.06 -23.00 37.81
C ALA A 109 -51.19 -23.78 37.11
N ALA A 110 -52.37 -23.18 36.95
CA ALA A 110 -53.52 -23.83 36.30
C ALA A 110 -53.24 -24.10 34.81
N HIS A 111 -52.42 -23.25 34.20
CA HIS A 111 -51.93 -23.39 32.82
C HIS A 111 -50.53 -24.03 32.75
N ASN A 112 -50.07 -24.67 33.82
CA ASN A 112 -48.74 -25.31 33.92
C ASN A 112 -47.58 -24.37 33.54
N TYR A 113 -47.72 -23.07 33.83
CA TYR A 113 -46.73 -22.04 33.51
C TYR A 113 -46.36 -21.98 32.01
N LYS A 114 -47.29 -22.35 31.12
CA LYS A 114 -47.06 -22.42 29.66
C LYS A 114 -46.61 -21.07 29.06
N GLY A 115 -47.00 -19.96 29.68
CA GLY A 115 -46.61 -18.61 29.25
C GLY A 115 -45.19 -18.20 29.62
N ILE A 116 -44.49 -18.96 30.47
CA ILE A 116 -43.13 -18.63 30.91
C ILE A 116 -42.11 -19.28 29.98
N ALA A 117 -41.27 -18.46 29.35
CA ALA A 117 -40.13 -18.93 28.57
C ALA A 117 -39.07 -19.57 29.48
N LYS A 118 -38.50 -20.69 29.04
CA LYS A 118 -37.47 -21.46 29.74
C LYS A 118 -36.15 -21.38 28.97
N ASP A 119 -35.04 -21.26 29.69
CA ASP A 119 -33.70 -21.07 29.09
C ASP A 119 -33.66 -19.88 28.13
N ALA A 120 -34.47 -18.85 28.40
CA ALA A 120 -34.55 -17.63 27.61
C ALA A 120 -33.19 -16.95 27.58
N LYS A 121 -32.64 -16.68 26.40
CA LYS A 121 -31.32 -16.09 26.25
C LYS A 121 -31.21 -15.15 25.07
N LEU A 122 -30.34 -14.16 25.21
CA LEU A 122 -29.88 -13.28 24.15
C LEU A 122 -28.48 -13.69 23.69
N ARG A 123 -28.31 -13.89 22.37
CA ARG A 123 -27.01 -14.03 21.72
C ARG A 123 -26.86 -12.94 20.66
N MET A 124 -25.70 -12.29 20.62
CA MET A 124 -25.35 -11.33 19.58
C MET A 124 -24.21 -11.86 18.73
N GLU A 125 -24.19 -11.46 17.46
CA GLU A 125 -23.18 -11.85 16.49
C GLU A 125 -22.85 -10.68 15.58
N MET A 126 -21.57 -10.33 15.47
CA MET A 126 -21.10 -9.27 14.59
C MET A 126 -19.74 -9.63 13.99
N PRO A 127 -19.43 -9.16 12.77
CA PRO A 127 -18.14 -9.44 12.17
C PRO A 127 -17.01 -8.72 12.93
N ALA A 128 -15.88 -9.39 13.08
CA ALA A 128 -14.71 -8.81 13.73
C ALA A 128 -14.11 -7.62 12.94
N THR A 129 -14.29 -7.59 11.62
CA THR A 129 -13.75 -6.57 10.72
C THR A 129 -14.72 -6.25 9.59
N VAL A 130 -14.76 -5.00 9.16
CA VAL A 130 -15.56 -4.51 8.03
C VAL A 130 -14.65 -3.71 7.11
N LYS A 131 -14.70 -3.98 5.80
CA LYS A 131 -13.89 -3.24 4.82
C LYS A 131 -14.55 -1.91 4.44
N ALA A 132 -13.74 -0.98 3.95
CA ALA A 132 -14.24 0.26 3.37
C ALA A 132 -15.32 0.01 2.32
N GLY A 133 -16.45 0.71 2.43
CA GLY A 133 -17.61 0.61 1.54
C GLY A 133 -18.49 -0.63 1.75
N GLN A 134 -18.15 -1.52 2.70
CA GLN A 134 -18.96 -2.70 2.99
C GLN A 134 -19.93 -2.45 4.16
N THR A 135 -21.06 -3.15 4.11
CA THR A 135 -22.06 -3.21 5.17
C THR A 135 -21.93 -4.51 5.94
N ALA A 136 -21.91 -4.40 7.26
CA ALA A 136 -21.92 -5.50 8.21
C ALA A 136 -23.27 -5.58 8.93
N ALA A 137 -23.74 -6.80 9.18
CA ALA A 137 -24.89 -7.03 10.05
C ALA A 137 -24.43 -7.24 11.51
N ILE A 138 -25.11 -6.58 12.44
CA ILE A 138 -25.03 -6.82 13.88
C ILE A 138 -26.31 -7.57 14.24
N ASN A 139 -26.20 -8.89 14.36
CA ASN A 139 -27.35 -9.77 14.52
C ASN A 139 -27.63 -10.01 16.00
N GLY A 140 -28.91 -9.92 16.37
CA GLY A 140 -29.40 -10.35 17.67
C GLY A 140 -30.30 -11.58 17.53
N TYR A 141 -30.16 -12.51 18.46
CA TYR A 141 -30.91 -13.75 18.51
C TYR A 141 -31.52 -13.90 19.90
N ILE A 142 -32.85 -14.05 19.96
CA ILE A 142 -33.58 -14.34 21.19
C ILE A 142 -34.13 -15.76 21.06
N SER A 143 -33.89 -16.59 22.07
CA SER A 143 -34.25 -18.00 22.04
C SER A 143 -34.71 -18.49 23.40
N ALA A 144 -35.54 -19.53 23.43
CA ALA A 144 -35.93 -20.26 24.63
C ALA A 144 -36.24 -21.73 24.25
N SER A 145 -36.07 -22.66 25.18
CA SER A 145 -36.23 -24.10 24.93
C SER A 145 -37.67 -24.52 24.63
N ASN A 146 -38.64 -23.72 25.05
CA ASN A 146 -40.08 -23.93 24.81
C ASN A 146 -40.72 -22.87 23.90
N ALA A 147 -39.93 -22.05 23.20
CA ALA A 147 -40.46 -21.06 22.26
C ALA A 147 -40.82 -21.69 20.91
N THR A 148 -41.83 -21.13 20.23
CA THR A 148 -42.15 -21.44 18.83
C THR A 148 -42.23 -20.13 18.01
N PRO A 149 -41.33 -19.91 17.04
CA PRO A 149 -40.10 -20.69 16.77
C PRO A 149 -39.14 -20.65 17.96
N GLY A 150 -38.25 -21.64 18.07
CA GLY A 150 -37.28 -21.73 19.18
C GLY A 150 -36.25 -20.60 19.21
N THR A 151 -36.11 -19.84 18.12
CA THR A 151 -35.26 -18.65 18.03
C THR A 151 -35.86 -17.66 17.05
N VAL A 152 -35.82 -16.38 17.40
CA VAL A 152 -36.04 -15.25 16.49
C VAL A 152 -34.75 -14.45 16.36
N TYR A 153 -34.57 -13.79 15.22
CA TYR A 153 -33.41 -12.96 14.94
C TYR A 153 -33.81 -11.68 14.23
N ASP A 154 -32.96 -10.67 14.38
CA ASP A 154 -33.03 -9.38 13.69
C ASP A 154 -31.63 -8.76 13.62
N ASP A 155 -31.43 -7.82 12.69
CA ASP A 155 -30.15 -7.20 12.46
C ASP A 155 -30.21 -5.67 12.33
N ALA A 156 -29.18 -5.01 12.86
CA ALA A 156 -28.85 -3.65 12.48
C ALA A 156 -27.67 -3.66 11.49
N LYS A 157 -27.76 -2.84 10.45
CA LYS A 157 -26.77 -2.72 9.38
C LYS A 157 -25.81 -1.57 9.63
N ALA A 158 -24.53 -1.87 9.55
CA ALA A 158 -23.45 -0.93 9.83
C ALA A 158 -22.48 -0.84 8.65
N THR A 159 -22.44 0.30 7.97
CA THR A 159 -21.59 0.52 6.78
C THR A 159 -20.31 1.23 7.16
N ALA A 160 -19.16 0.68 6.79
CA ALA A 160 -17.86 1.26 7.12
C ALA A 160 -17.35 2.19 6.00
N THR A 161 -16.84 3.37 6.37
CA THR A 161 -16.20 4.32 5.43
C THR A 161 -14.72 4.01 5.16
N ALA A 162 -14.12 3.15 5.98
CA ALA A 162 -12.75 2.70 5.88
C ALA A 162 -12.62 1.28 6.44
N ASP A 163 -11.46 0.63 6.27
CA ASP A 163 -11.19 -0.66 6.91
C ASP A 163 -11.17 -0.50 8.43
N VAL A 164 -12.04 -1.22 9.13
CA VAL A 164 -12.24 -1.12 10.59
C VAL A 164 -12.40 -2.50 11.24
N ALA A 165 -12.12 -2.58 12.54
CA ALA A 165 -12.51 -3.67 13.41
C ALA A 165 -13.66 -3.25 14.33
N LEU A 166 -14.63 -4.14 14.52
CA LEU A 166 -15.71 -3.94 15.49
C LEU A 166 -15.36 -4.68 16.78
N ARG A 167 -15.39 -3.96 17.89
CA ARG A 167 -15.05 -4.48 19.22
C ARG A 167 -16.22 -4.33 20.16
N TYR A 168 -16.70 -5.43 20.70
CA TYR A 168 -17.58 -5.37 21.85
C TYR A 168 -16.82 -4.75 23.02
N VAL A 169 -17.42 -3.79 23.71
CA VAL A 169 -16.87 -3.23 24.95
C VAL A 169 -17.28 -4.16 26.09
N PRO A 170 -16.34 -4.92 26.71
CA PRO A 170 -16.68 -5.89 27.74
C PRO A 170 -17.45 -5.26 28.91
N ASP A 171 -18.40 -6.02 29.46
CA ASP A 171 -19.22 -5.62 30.61
C ASP A 171 -20.07 -4.36 30.39
N SER A 172 -20.21 -3.91 29.14
CA SER A 172 -21.10 -2.79 28.76
C SER A 172 -22.55 -3.20 28.59
N ALA A 173 -22.83 -4.51 28.52
CA ALA A 173 -24.17 -5.01 28.29
C ALA A 173 -25.03 -4.87 29.56
N LYS A 174 -26.16 -4.19 29.44
CA LYS A 174 -27.08 -3.90 30.55
C LYS A 174 -28.50 -4.25 30.16
N ILE A 175 -29.19 -5.01 31.01
CA ILE A 175 -30.62 -5.29 30.86
C ILE A 175 -31.43 -4.16 31.50
N THR A 176 -32.54 -3.77 30.87
CA THR A 176 -33.50 -2.81 31.40
C THR A 176 -34.90 -3.38 31.30
N ASN A 177 -35.61 -3.43 32.42
CA ASN A 177 -37.00 -3.90 32.52
C ASN A 177 -37.65 -3.33 33.79
N ARG A 178 -38.80 -3.87 34.19
CA ARG A 178 -39.55 -3.43 35.38
C ARG A 178 -39.40 -4.36 36.60
N GLY A 179 -38.59 -5.41 36.48
CA GLY A 179 -38.38 -6.41 37.53
C GLY A 179 -37.07 -6.20 38.32
N ALA A 180 -36.75 -7.15 39.20
CA ALA A 180 -35.57 -7.06 40.06
C ALA A 180 -34.23 -7.20 39.32
N SER A 181 -34.22 -7.73 38.09
CA SER A 181 -33.01 -7.77 37.25
C SER A 181 -32.69 -6.43 36.58
N ASN A 182 -33.58 -5.43 36.67
CA ASN A 182 -33.42 -4.16 36.01
C ASN A 182 -32.06 -3.51 36.34
N GLY A 183 -31.32 -3.17 35.30
CA GLY A 183 -30.03 -2.54 35.36
C GLY A 183 -28.85 -3.45 35.66
N GLN A 184 -29.07 -4.75 35.80
CA GLN A 184 -27.98 -5.72 35.94
C GLN A 184 -27.15 -5.84 34.65
N LYS A 185 -25.87 -6.18 34.83
CA LYS A 185 -24.99 -6.49 33.71
C LYS A 185 -25.30 -7.86 33.15
N LEU A 186 -25.39 -7.95 31.83
CA LEU A 186 -25.54 -9.21 31.14
C LEU A 186 -24.16 -9.85 30.89
N ALA A 187 -24.06 -11.17 31.01
CA ALA A 187 -22.78 -11.87 30.84
C ALA A 187 -22.22 -11.73 29.42
N ASN A 188 -20.89 -11.62 29.30
CA ASN A 188 -20.20 -11.54 28.01
C ASN A 188 -20.39 -12.78 27.12
N THR A 189 -20.91 -13.89 27.68
CA THR A 189 -21.34 -15.07 26.91
C THR A 189 -22.40 -14.72 25.86
N MET A 190 -23.09 -13.59 26.00
CA MET A 190 -23.98 -13.03 24.98
C MET A 190 -23.30 -12.90 23.61
N MET A 191 -21.99 -12.60 23.54
CA MET A 191 -21.24 -12.54 22.26
C MET A 191 -20.79 -13.90 21.73
N THR A 192 -21.14 -15.00 22.41
CA THR A 192 -20.72 -16.38 22.07
C THR A 192 -21.89 -17.36 22.15
N THR A 193 -22.13 -17.98 23.31
CA THR A 193 -23.14 -19.03 23.51
C THR A 193 -24.54 -18.50 23.87
N GLY A 194 -24.62 -17.20 24.16
CA GLY A 194 -25.80 -16.52 24.68
C GLY A 194 -25.71 -16.25 26.19
N ALA A 195 -26.43 -15.23 26.66
CA ALA A 195 -26.58 -14.93 28.07
C ALA A 195 -28.06 -15.02 28.48
N PRO A 196 -28.36 -15.57 29.67
CA PRO A 196 -29.73 -15.73 30.13
C PRO A 196 -30.41 -14.38 30.32
N LEU A 197 -31.65 -14.29 29.84
CA LEU A 197 -32.59 -13.21 30.13
C LEU A 197 -33.47 -13.61 31.31
N GLY A 198 -34.09 -12.63 31.96
CA GLY A 198 -35.16 -12.88 32.91
C GLY A 198 -35.63 -11.58 33.55
N TYR A 199 -36.79 -11.64 34.22
CA TYR A 199 -37.44 -10.45 34.75
C TYR A 199 -36.91 -10.07 36.13
N ASP A 200 -36.89 -11.01 37.08
CA ASP A 200 -36.38 -10.78 38.44
C ASP A 200 -34.95 -11.27 38.66
N ALA A 201 -34.52 -12.25 37.88
CA ALA A 201 -33.15 -12.77 37.87
C ALA A 201 -32.73 -13.13 36.44
N LEU A 202 -31.42 -13.10 36.16
CA LEU A 202 -30.87 -13.55 34.88
C LEU A 202 -30.73 -15.08 34.84
N ASP A 203 -31.85 -15.79 34.99
CA ASP A 203 -31.91 -17.25 35.18
C ASP A 203 -32.55 -18.00 33.99
N GLY A 204 -32.90 -17.30 32.92
CA GLY A 204 -33.53 -17.87 31.74
C GLY A 204 -35.05 -18.06 31.88
N LYS A 205 -35.67 -17.59 32.98
CA LYS A 205 -37.12 -17.60 33.14
C LYS A 205 -37.68 -16.23 32.83
N LEU A 206 -38.50 -16.16 31.78
CA LEU A 206 -39.08 -14.90 31.32
C LEU A 206 -40.60 -15.06 31.15
N PRO A 207 -41.42 -14.50 32.08
CA PRO A 207 -42.87 -14.55 31.96
C PRO A 207 -43.38 -13.85 30.69
N GLY A 208 -44.54 -14.29 30.21
CA GLY A 208 -45.19 -13.69 29.04
C GLY A 208 -45.95 -12.42 29.38
N CYS A 209 -46.11 -11.55 28.37
CA CYS A 209 -46.83 -10.28 28.34
C CYS A 209 -45.95 -9.03 28.54
N ASN A 210 -46.51 -7.88 28.14
CA ASN A 210 -45.78 -6.63 27.93
C ASN A 210 -45.13 -6.07 29.21
N GLU A 211 -45.72 -6.30 30.37
CA GLU A 211 -45.17 -5.87 31.66
C GLU A 211 -43.82 -6.53 31.99
N TYR A 212 -43.54 -7.71 31.41
CA TYR A 212 -42.28 -8.45 31.58
C TYR A 212 -41.27 -8.20 30.44
N SER A 213 -41.64 -7.38 29.47
CA SER A 213 -40.73 -6.99 28.38
C SER A 213 -39.61 -6.07 28.86
N GLY A 214 -38.59 -5.94 28.03
CA GLY A 214 -37.48 -5.05 28.29
C GLY A 214 -36.54 -4.96 27.11
N TYR A 215 -35.35 -4.43 27.37
CA TYR A 215 -34.31 -4.36 26.36
C TYR A 215 -32.92 -4.55 26.97
N VAL A 216 -31.97 -4.89 26.12
CA VAL A 216 -30.55 -4.91 26.45
C VAL A 216 -29.87 -3.85 25.61
N THR A 217 -29.06 -2.99 26.25
CA THR A 217 -28.11 -2.14 25.52
C THR A 217 -26.69 -2.61 25.74
N PHE A 218 -25.84 -2.44 24.74
CA PHE A 218 -24.40 -2.68 24.87
C PHE A 218 -23.60 -1.82 23.90
N ARG A 219 -22.29 -1.68 24.12
CA ARG A 219 -21.44 -0.84 23.30
C ARG A 219 -20.53 -1.63 22.37
N VAL A 220 -20.36 -1.10 21.16
CA VAL A 220 -19.41 -1.53 20.15
C VAL A 220 -18.49 -0.36 19.81
N LYS A 221 -17.18 -0.57 19.87
CA LYS A 221 -16.16 0.38 19.46
C LYS A 221 -15.67 0.06 18.04
N VAL A 222 -15.49 1.10 17.23
CA VAL A 222 -14.95 1.00 15.87
C VAL A 222 -13.46 1.33 15.91
N ASP A 223 -12.62 0.31 15.79
CA ASP A 223 -11.18 0.44 15.84
C ASP A 223 -10.55 0.49 14.44
N GLN A 224 -9.60 1.41 14.25
CA GLN A 224 -8.77 1.52 13.07
C GLN A 224 -7.33 1.84 13.47
N PRO A 225 -6.41 0.87 13.45
CA PRO A 225 -4.99 1.15 13.58
C PRO A 225 -4.50 1.87 12.33
N ASN A 226 -3.76 2.95 12.52
CA ASN A 226 -3.11 3.69 11.45
C ASN A 226 -1.93 4.47 12.03
N PHE A 227 -0.93 4.74 11.22
CA PHE A 227 0.19 5.58 11.62
C PHE A 227 0.77 6.31 10.42
N GLU A 228 1.57 7.32 10.69
CA GLU A 228 2.32 8.06 9.69
C GLU A 228 3.80 8.03 10.07
N ILE A 229 4.63 8.06 9.03
CA ILE A 229 6.06 8.28 9.15
C ILE A 229 6.42 9.47 8.26
N THR A 230 7.21 10.39 8.80
CA THR A 230 7.89 11.40 7.98
C THR A 230 9.39 11.32 8.17
N LYS A 231 10.14 11.61 7.12
CA LYS A 231 11.60 11.71 7.10
C LYS A 231 12.01 13.01 6.45
N GLU A 232 12.94 13.68 7.10
CA GLU A 232 13.54 14.93 6.66
C GLU A 232 15.06 14.87 6.89
N VAL A 233 15.79 15.76 6.22
CA VAL A 233 17.24 15.89 6.30
C VAL A 233 17.62 17.36 6.46
N SER A 234 18.72 17.62 7.16
CA SER A 234 19.35 18.92 7.31
C SER A 234 20.87 18.80 7.17
N LYS A 235 21.55 19.91 6.88
CA LYS A 235 23.00 20.00 7.12
C LYS A 235 23.26 19.79 8.61
N ALA A 236 24.30 19.04 8.95
CA ALA A 236 24.57 18.69 10.34
C ALA A 236 24.64 19.93 11.25
N GLY A 237 23.94 19.88 12.39
CA GLY A 237 23.89 20.94 13.39
C GLY A 237 23.00 22.15 13.05
N GLN A 238 22.50 22.28 11.81
CA GLN A 238 21.70 23.45 11.40
C GLN A 238 20.23 23.36 11.80
N ASN A 239 19.70 22.16 12.08
CA ASN A 239 18.29 21.91 12.44
C ASN A 239 17.24 22.43 11.43
N ALA A 240 17.65 22.77 10.21
CA ALA A 240 16.79 23.17 9.11
C ALA A 240 16.36 21.94 8.30
N PHE A 241 15.38 21.20 8.82
CA PHE A 241 14.94 19.93 8.26
C PHE A 241 13.99 20.12 7.08
N GLN A 242 14.27 19.42 5.98
CA GLN A 242 13.53 19.49 4.72
C GLN A 242 13.60 18.17 3.95
N LYS A 243 12.89 18.06 2.82
CA LYS A 243 12.86 16.83 2.02
C LYS A 243 14.10 16.57 1.18
N SER A 244 14.83 17.62 0.82
CA SER A 244 16.06 17.52 0.02
C SER A 244 17.03 18.61 0.44
N VAL A 245 18.32 18.29 0.57
CA VAL A 245 19.37 19.27 0.89
C VAL A 245 20.58 19.10 -0.01
N ALA A 246 21.10 20.22 -0.52
CA ALA A 246 22.36 20.25 -1.25
C ALA A 246 23.54 20.45 -0.28
N VAL A 247 24.55 19.60 -0.38
CA VAL A 247 25.76 19.59 0.46
C VAL A 247 27.01 19.34 -0.37
N ASN A 248 28.19 19.51 0.22
CA ASN A 248 29.46 19.17 -0.40
C ASN A 248 29.82 17.70 -0.13
N ALA A 249 30.72 17.16 -0.95
CA ALA A 249 31.28 15.84 -0.72
C ALA A 249 32.02 15.78 0.64
N GLY A 250 31.82 14.73 1.41
CA GLY A 250 32.38 14.60 2.77
C GLY A 250 31.59 15.31 3.88
N ASP A 251 30.57 16.11 3.55
CA ASP A 251 29.76 16.79 4.56
C ASP A 251 28.96 15.78 5.40
N LYS A 252 28.63 16.21 6.62
CA LYS A 252 27.69 15.51 7.49
C LYS A 252 26.28 16.08 7.33
N VAL A 253 25.29 15.19 7.41
CA VAL A 253 23.87 15.52 7.41
C VAL A 253 23.18 14.90 8.62
N ASP A 254 22.18 15.60 9.15
CA ASP A 254 21.30 15.08 10.19
C ASP A 254 19.97 14.67 9.56
N TYR A 255 19.56 13.42 9.77
CA TYR A 255 18.23 12.95 9.43
C TYR A 255 17.32 13.00 10.65
N LYS A 256 16.06 13.35 10.43
CA LYS A 256 15.01 13.32 11.45
C LYS A 256 13.81 12.55 10.91
N ILE A 257 13.41 11.53 11.66
CA ILE A 257 12.27 10.67 11.38
C ILE A 257 11.22 10.98 12.44
N LYS A 258 9.96 11.13 12.05
CA LYS A 258 8.82 11.22 12.96
C LYS A 258 7.91 10.04 12.70
N TYR A 259 7.60 9.28 13.75
CA TYR A 259 6.46 8.37 13.75
C TYR A 259 5.31 9.01 14.53
N LYS A 260 4.07 8.85 14.04
CA LYS A 260 2.86 9.26 14.75
C LYS A 260 1.78 8.18 14.61
N ASN A 261 1.22 7.75 15.73
CA ASN A 261 0.01 6.92 15.72
C ASN A 261 -1.20 7.81 15.38
N THR A 262 -1.77 7.62 14.19
CA THR A 262 -2.96 8.36 13.70
C THR A 262 -4.24 7.53 13.80
N GLY A 263 -4.13 6.29 14.26
CA GLY A 263 -5.26 5.39 14.47
C GLY A 263 -5.91 5.56 15.83
N THR A 264 -6.84 4.65 16.12
CA THR A 264 -7.74 4.70 17.28
C THR A 264 -7.35 3.73 18.39
N VAL A 265 -6.30 2.93 18.15
CA VAL A 265 -5.77 1.92 19.08
C VAL A 265 -4.31 2.20 19.40
N GLN A 266 -3.88 1.77 20.58
CA GLN A 266 -2.46 1.79 20.94
C GLN A 266 -1.66 0.88 20.01
N GLN A 267 -0.50 1.35 19.57
CA GLN A 267 0.46 0.55 18.80
C GLN A 267 1.68 0.28 19.66
N ASP A 268 1.90 -1.01 19.94
CA ASP A 268 3.02 -1.50 20.73
C ASP A 268 4.17 -1.92 19.83
N ASN A 269 5.37 -1.97 20.42
CA ASN A 269 6.59 -2.46 19.77
C ASN A 269 6.90 -1.76 18.44
N VAL A 270 6.60 -0.46 18.35
CA VAL A 270 6.89 0.32 17.16
C VAL A 270 8.40 0.30 16.95
N THR A 271 8.82 -0.11 15.75
CA THR A 271 10.24 -0.25 15.41
C THR A 271 10.58 0.67 14.24
N ILE A 272 11.63 1.47 14.38
CA ILE A 272 12.14 2.34 13.32
C ILE A 272 13.44 1.76 12.77
N LYS A 273 13.51 1.62 11.45
CA LYS A 273 14.71 1.20 10.72
C LYS A 273 15.02 2.22 9.63
N ASP A 274 16.29 2.40 9.33
CA ASP A 274 16.75 3.25 8.25
C ASP A 274 17.59 2.45 7.24
N THR A 275 17.49 2.78 5.95
CA THR A 275 18.26 2.15 4.87
C THR A 275 18.98 3.25 4.11
N LEU A 276 20.27 3.40 4.40
CA LEU A 276 21.14 4.37 3.74
C LEU A 276 21.44 3.97 2.30
N PRO A 277 21.48 4.93 1.36
CA PRO A 277 21.89 4.68 -0.01
C PRO A 277 23.41 4.51 -0.10
N THR A 278 23.89 3.94 -1.21
CA THR A 278 25.31 3.97 -1.56
C THR A 278 25.82 5.42 -1.54
N GLY A 279 26.99 5.63 -0.94
CA GLY A 279 27.60 6.94 -0.82
C GLY A 279 27.20 7.74 0.43
N VAL A 280 26.40 7.15 1.34
CA VAL A 280 26.13 7.74 2.65
C VAL A 280 26.40 6.70 3.74
N THR A 281 27.18 7.09 4.76
CA THR A 281 27.60 6.20 5.85
C THR A 281 27.03 6.67 7.18
N TYR A 282 26.46 5.75 7.96
CA TYR A 282 25.92 6.04 9.30
C TYR A 282 27.03 6.42 10.27
N ASP A 283 26.86 7.50 11.02
CA ASP A 283 27.75 7.83 12.13
C ASP A 283 27.33 7.04 13.37
N ASN A 284 28.15 6.07 13.79
CA ASN A 284 27.87 5.28 14.99
C ASN A 284 27.70 6.17 16.23
N ASN A 285 26.78 5.77 17.11
CA ASN A 285 26.40 6.46 18.34
C ASN A 285 25.79 7.87 18.12
N SER A 286 25.28 8.16 16.92
CA SER A 286 24.62 9.43 16.60
C SER A 286 23.09 9.39 16.74
N THR A 287 22.50 8.24 17.10
CA THR A 287 21.03 8.11 17.19
C THR A 287 20.49 8.64 18.52
N PHE A 288 19.44 9.46 18.43
CA PHE A 288 18.69 9.99 19.55
C PHE A 288 17.18 9.83 19.32
N VAL A 289 16.42 9.69 20.41
CA VAL A 289 14.96 9.66 20.41
C VAL A 289 14.39 10.78 21.28
N SER A 290 13.25 11.34 20.88
CA SER A 290 12.47 12.27 21.69
C SER A 290 10.99 11.89 21.63
N ASN A 291 10.40 11.67 22.82
CA ASN A 291 8.98 11.35 23.00
C ASN A 291 8.53 11.73 24.43
N ALA A 292 7.28 11.42 24.77
CA ALA A 292 6.74 11.71 26.10
C ALA A 292 7.53 11.05 27.25
N LYS A 293 8.12 9.85 27.05
CA LYS A 293 8.93 9.17 28.09
C LYS A 293 10.25 9.86 28.35
N THR A 294 10.76 10.62 27.38
CA THR A 294 11.98 11.44 27.54
C THR A 294 11.67 12.88 27.92
N ASN A 295 10.44 13.19 28.37
CA ASN A 295 9.96 14.56 28.61
C ASN A 295 10.17 15.47 27.39
N ASN A 296 10.03 14.90 26.18
CA ASN A 296 10.30 15.55 24.90
C ASN A 296 11.74 16.06 24.71
N GLN A 297 12.68 15.62 25.54
CA GLN A 297 14.11 15.87 25.37
C GLN A 297 14.75 14.78 24.51
N TRP A 298 15.82 15.14 23.80
CA TRP A 298 16.62 14.17 23.05
C TRP A 298 17.39 13.28 24.01
N SER A 299 17.07 11.99 23.99
CA SER A 299 17.80 10.96 24.74
C SER A 299 18.58 10.09 23.77
N LYS A 300 19.83 9.78 24.13
CA LYS A 300 20.72 8.98 23.29
C LYS A 300 20.26 7.52 23.25
N VAL A 301 20.23 6.93 22.07
CA VAL A 301 20.04 5.48 21.90
C VAL A 301 21.42 4.83 21.92
N THR A 302 21.61 3.86 22.81
CA THR A 302 22.88 3.15 22.99
C THR A 302 23.13 2.09 21.91
N GLU A 303 22.05 1.57 21.32
CA GLU A 303 22.08 0.53 20.30
C GLU A 303 22.40 1.14 18.91
N ASN A 304 23.41 0.61 18.23
CA ASN A 304 23.81 1.03 16.88
C ASN A 304 23.15 0.20 15.77
N THR A 305 21.87 -0.14 15.95
CA THR A 305 21.15 -1.08 15.07
C THR A 305 20.17 -0.39 14.13
N LEU A 306 20.07 0.94 14.15
CA LEU A 306 19.11 1.70 13.34
C LEU A 306 19.14 1.31 11.85
N THR A 307 20.33 1.11 11.28
CA THR A 307 20.52 0.76 9.86
C THR A 307 20.56 -0.74 9.55
N THR A 308 20.54 -1.59 10.59
CA THR A 308 20.58 -3.05 10.45
C THR A 308 19.23 -3.67 10.84
N ASN A 309 18.97 -3.83 12.13
CA ASN A 309 17.77 -4.46 12.67
C ASN A 309 16.65 -3.46 12.99
N GLY A 310 16.97 -2.16 13.01
CA GLY A 310 16.12 -1.12 13.56
C GLY A 310 16.23 -1.01 15.09
N ILE A 311 15.48 -0.06 15.64
CA ILE A 311 15.36 0.20 17.07
C ILE A 311 13.89 0.17 17.50
N ASN A 312 13.60 -0.46 18.64
CA ASN A 312 12.25 -0.42 19.22
C ASN A 312 12.10 0.90 19.97
N VAL A 313 11.15 1.72 19.52
CA VAL A 313 10.88 3.04 20.10
C VAL A 313 9.73 3.00 21.11
N GLY A 314 9.13 1.83 21.36
CA GLY A 314 8.13 1.60 22.40
C GLY A 314 6.69 1.62 21.91
N SER A 315 5.79 2.05 22.80
CA SER A 315 4.34 2.00 22.63
C SER A 315 3.74 3.39 22.53
N TYR A 316 2.79 3.57 21.61
CA TYR A 316 2.18 4.86 21.31
C TYR A 316 0.65 4.73 21.30
N ALA A 317 -0.01 5.37 22.26
CA ALA A 317 -1.46 5.57 22.26
C ALA A 317 -1.90 6.40 21.04
N PRO A 318 -3.20 6.45 20.70
CA PRO A 318 -3.73 7.36 19.67
C PRO A 318 -3.20 8.80 19.85
N GLY A 319 -2.68 9.39 18.77
CA GLY A 319 -2.06 10.71 18.79
C GLY A 319 -0.62 10.76 19.30
N GLY A 320 -0.13 9.69 19.95
CA GLY A 320 1.24 9.58 20.42
C GLY A 320 2.27 9.57 19.28
N ALA A 321 3.43 10.16 19.52
CA ALA A 321 4.48 10.31 18.52
C ALA A 321 5.89 10.17 19.12
N VAL A 322 6.84 9.89 18.24
CA VAL A 322 8.28 9.89 18.54
C VAL A 322 9.06 10.47 17.38
N TYR A 323 10.11 11.19 17.73
CA TYR A 323 11.13 11.63 16.80
C TYR A 323 12.40 10.80 17.00
N VAL A 324 13.01 10.38 15.91
CA VAL A 324 14.34 9.76 15.86
C VAL A 324 15.24 10.69 15.07
N LYS A 325 16.42 11.01 15.58
CA LYS A 325 17.44 11.81 14.88
C LYS A 325 18.73 11.04 14.83
N PHE A 326 19.44 11.11 13.70
CA PHE A 326 20.78 10.53 13.57
C PHE A 326 21.60 11.28 12.52
N THR A 327 22.92 11.11 12.59
CA THR A 327 23.87 11.76 11.68
C THR A 327 24.43 10.73 10.70
N ALA A 328 24.69 11.17 9.47
CA ALA A 328 25.39 10.39 8.47
C ALA A 328 26.39 11.25 7.69
N THR A 329 27.45 10.61 7.21
CA THR A 329 28.53 11.24 6.44
C THR A 329 28.37 10.91 4.95
N VAL A 330 28.37 11.94 4.12
CA VAL A 330 28.32 11.82 2.67
C VAL A 330 29.69 11.42 2.12
N ALA A 331 29.71 10.61 1.06
CA ALA A 331 30.94 10.12 0.47
C ALA A 331 31.88 11.25 0.03
N ALA A 332 33.17 10.96 0.10
CA ALA A 332 34.22 11.84 -0.41
C ALA A 332 34.12 12.01 -1.94
N ASN A 333 34.68 13.12 -2.44
CA ASN A 333 34.56 13.49 -3.85
C ASN A 333 35.07 12.41 -4.83
N SER A 334 36.02 11.58 -4.40
CA SER A 334 36.57 10.47 -5.19
C SER A 334 35.54 9.37 -5.51
N ALA A 335 34.52 9.18 -4.66
CA ALA A 335 33.49 8.15 -4.81
C ALA A 335 32.24 8.64 -5.56
N LEU A 336 32.17 9.93 -5.90
CA LEU A 336 31.04 10.53 -6.59
C LEU A 336 31.24 10.49 -8.12
N VAL A 337 30.14 10.37 -8.87
CA VAL A 337 30.15 10.51 -10.34
C VAL A 337 30.18 11.99 -10.72
N CYS A 338 30.71 12.31 -11.91
CA CYS A 338 30.71 13.69 -12.39
C CYS A 338 29.28 14.23 -12.55
N GLY A 339 29.08 15.50 -12.19
CA GLY A 339 27.76 16.15 -12.21
C GLY A 339 26.95 15.89 -10.94
N GLN A 340 25.62 15.89 -11.08
CA GLN A 340 24.72 15.81 -9.93
C GLN A 340 24.57 14.38 -9.41
N ASN A 341 24.91 14.19 -8.13
CA ASN A 341 24.72 12.94 -7.40
C ASN A 341 23.50 13.11 -6.48
N LYS A 342 22.52 12.22 -6.59
CA LYS A 342 21.34 12.18 -5.72
C LYS A 342 21.36 10.91 -4.88
N MET A 343 21.35 11.08 -3.56
CA MET A 343 21.34 9.99 -2.58
C MET A 343 20.02 10.03 -1.79
N THR A 344 19.15 9.05 -2.05
CA THR A 344 17.83 8.95 -1.40
C THR A 344 17.90 8.02 -0.20
N ASN A 345 17.71 8.57 0.99
CA ASN A 345 17.67 7.80 2.23
C ASN A 345 16.24 7.41 2.60
N THR A 346 16.03 6.17 3.05
CA THR A 346 14.69 5.61 3.34
C THR A 346 14.56 5.22 4.80
N ALA A 347 13.58 5.79 5.51
CA ALA A 347 13.19 5.36 6.83
C ALA A 347 11.94 4.47 6.75
N THR A 348 11.88 3.44 7.58
CA THR A 348 10.77 2.49 7.68
C THR A 348 10.29 2.41 9.13
N ALA A 349 8.99 2.59 9.35
CA ALA A 349 8.33 2.28 10.60
C ALA A 349 7.56 0.96 10.47
N ASN A 350 7.83 0.03 11.38
CA ASN A 350 7.15 -1.25 11.48
C ASN A 350 6.33 -1.31 12.76
N THR A 351 5.09 -1.75 12.63
CA THR A 351 4.19 -2.06 13.75
C THR A 351 3.51 -3.39 13.49
N GLU A 352 2.83 -3.95 14.49
CA GLU A 352 2.02 -5.16 14.29
C GLU A 352 0.95 -4.97 13.20
N ASN A 353 0.54 -3.72 12.95
CA ASN A 353 -0.52 -3.34 12.01
C ASN A 353 -0.03 -3.00 10.60
N GLY A 354 1.29 -3.05 10.35
CA GLY A 354 1.87 -2.88 9.02
C GLY A 354 3.20 -2.15 9.03
N SER A 355 3.68 -1.84 7.83
CA SER A 355 4.91 -1.10 7.61
C SER A 355 4.64 0.09 6.70
N LYS A 356 5.22 1.25 7.02
CA LYS A 356 5.23 2.44 6.14
C LYS A 356 6.64 2.99 6.07
N GLN A 357 6.93 3.67 4.97
CA GLN A 357 8.25 4.25 4.72
C GLN A 357 8.12 5.68 4.21
N ASP A 358 9.17 6.46 4.40
CA ASP A 358 9.31 7.80 3.84
C ASP A 358 10.79 8.09 3.54
N THR A 359 11.03 9.00 2.59
CA THR A 359 12.37 9.29 2.06
C THR A 359 12.79 10.74 2.26
N ALA A 360 14.11 10.96 2.28
CA ALA A 360 14.73 12.28 2.23
C ALA A 360 16.02 12.22 1.39
N ASP A 361 16.25 13.26 0.60
CA ASP A 361 17.30 13.30 -0.42
C ASP A 361 18.48 14.18 -0.01
N VAL A 362 19.68 13.73 -0.33
CA VAL A 362 20.89 14.55 -0.31
C VAL A 362 21.39 14.68 -1.73
N THR A 363 21.68 15.90 -2.17
CA THR A 363 22.29 16.16 -3.47
C THR A 363 23.69 16.73 -3.30
N VAL A 364 24.62 16.25 -4.13
CA VAL A 364 25.97 16.77 -4.22
C VAL A 364 26.29 16.99 -5.68
N ASN A 365 26.68 18.21 -6.04
CA ASN A 365 27.24 18.45 -7.36
C ASN A 365 28.74 18.23 -7.31
N LYS A 366 29.25 17.31 -8.14
CA LYS A 366 30.68 17.13 -8.35
C LYS A 366 31.07 17.90 -9.60
N ASP A 367 31.74 19.03 -9.39
CA ASP A 367 32.39 19.75 -10.47
C ASP A 367 33.56 18.92 -11.00
N CYS A 368 33.45 18.50 -12.25
CA CYS A 368 34.54 17.86 -12.96
C CYS A 368 35.14 18.87 -13.91
N ALA A 369 36.47 19.04 -13.86
CA ALA A 369 37.16 19.75 -14.92
C ALA A 369 36.81 19.04 -16.25
N PRO A 370 36.49 19.79 -17.31
CA PRO A 370 36.26 19.19 -18.61
C PRO A 370 37.53 18.39 -18.96
N GLY A 371 37.32 17.14 -19.35
CA GLY A 371 38.40 16.18 -19.52
C GLY A 371 39.41 16.66 -20.56
N ASN A 372 40.55 15.98 -20.61
CA ASN A 372 41.42 16.18 -21.76
C ASN A 372 40.79 15.49 -22.98
N ILE A 373 40.65 16.21 -24.08
CA ILE A 373 40.19 15.69 -25.36
C ILE A 373 41.36 15.59 -26.33
N SER A 374 41.40 14.52 -27.12
CA SER A 374 42.29 14.43 -28.27
C SER A 374 41.65 15.15 -29.45
N VAL A 375 42.37 16.11 -30.01
CA VAL A 375 41.93 16.92 -31.15
C VAL A 375 43.05 17.00 -32.18
N CYS A 376 42.68 17.24 -33.43
CA CYS A 376 43.62 17.63 -34.45
C CYS A 376 43.93 19.13 -34.32
N ASP A 377 45.18 19.49 -34.05
CA ASP A 377 45.63 20.89 -34.14
C ASP A 377 45.84 21.22 -35.63
N LEU A 378 44.99 22.12 -36.14
CA LEU A 378 44.94 22.51 -37.56
C LEU A 378 46.15 23.36 -37.98
N SER A 379 46.89 23.92 -37.03
CA SER A 379 48.10 24.70 -37.30
C SER A 379 49.34 23.82 -37.44
N THR A 380 49.40 22.73 -36.69
CA THR A 380 50.54 21.81 -36.69
C THR A 380 50.27 20.49 -37.43
N ASN A 381 49.01 20.23 -37.82
CA ASN A 381 48.51 18.96 -38.35
C ASN A 381 48.89 17.75 -37.47
N LYS A 382 48.90 17.94 -36.15
CA LYS A 382 49.18 16.87 -35.19
C LYS A 382 47.99 16.62 -34.28
N ILE A 383 47.81 15.36 -33.91
CA ILE A 383 46.87 15.00 -32.85
C ILE A 383 47.48 15.40 -31.52
N VAL A 384 46.84 16.34 -30.83
CA VAL A 384 47.25 16.86 -29.54
C VAL A 384 46.17 16.58 -28.50
N THR A 385 46.58 16.45 -27.24
CA THR A 385 45.67 16.32 -26.11
C THR A 385 45.55 17.68 -25.43
N ILE A 386 44.36 18.28 -25.45
CA ILE A 386 44.08 19.58 -24.82
C ILE A 386 43.04 19.42 -23.72
N ASN A 387 42.97 20.35 -22.77
CA ASN A 387 41.80 20.42 -21.91
C ASN A 387 40.59 20.86 -22.75
N GLU A 388 39.42 20.23 -22.58
CA GLU A 388 38.26 20.56 -23.40
C GLU A 388 37.78 22.01 -23.25
N LYS A 389 38.09 22.70 -22.13
CA LYS A 389 37.84 24.15 -22.01
C LYS A 389 38.69 25.01 -22.96
N ASP A 390 39.84 24.48 -23.40
CA ASP A 390 40.79 25.16 -24.28
C ASP A 390 40.50 24.84 -25.77
N PHE A 391 39.41 24.10 -26.05
CA PHE A 391 38.98 23.82 -27.41
C PHE A 391 38.54 25.12 -28.11
N ASP A 392 39.12 25.32 -29.30
CA ASP A 392 38.83 26.45 -30.17
C ASP A 392 38.63 25.85 -31.56
N SER A 393 37.42 25.94 -32.09
CA SER A 393 37.06 25.36 -33.38
C SER A 393 37.82 25.96 -34.57
N LYS A 394 38.56 27.07 -34.37
CA LYS A 394 39.44 27.66 -35.39
C LYS A 394 40.85 27.07 -35.37
N LYS A 395 41.31 26.57 -34.23
CA LYS A 395 42.65 26.00 -34.03
C LYS A 395 42.65 24.48 -33.97
N HIS A 396 41.53 23.91 -33.57
CA HIS A 396 41.38 22.51 -33.24
C HIS A 396 40.17 21.91 -33.94
N SER A 397 40.31 20.69 -34.44
CA SER A 397 39.21 19.87 -34.93
C SER A 397 39.02 18.64 -34.06
N LYS A 398 37.76 18.32 -33.72
CA LYS A 398 37.42 17.06 -33.04
C LYS A 398 37.48 15.86 -33.98
N ASN A 399 37.61 16.07 -35.29
CA ASN A 399 37.85 15.02 -36.26
C ASN A 399 39.35 14.75 -36.41
N LEU A 400 39.84 13.64 -35.87
CA LEU A 400 41.26 13.28 -35.93
C LEU A 400 41.77 13.03 -37.36
N ALA A 401 40.87 12.72 -38.30
CA ALA A 401 41.22 12.52 -39.70
C ALA A 401 41.70 13.81 -40.39
N ASP A 402 41.37 14.99 -39.83
CA ASP A 402 41.81 16.27 -40.38
C ASP A 402 43.34 16.46 -40.25
N CYS A 403 44.00 15.67 -39.38
CA CYS A 403 45.45 15.62 -39.20
C CYS A 403 46.11 14.43 -39.91
N ALA A 404 45.35 13.62 -40.66
CA ALA A 404 45.94 12.53 -41.42
C ALA A 404 46.81 13.09 -42.57
N GLU A 405 47.97 12.46 -42.82
CA GLU A 405 48.81 12.82 -43.96
C GLU A 405 47.98 12.72 -45.25
N LYS A 406 48.00 13.78 -46.06
CA LYS A 406 47.29 13.85 -47.34
C LYS A 406 48.02 13.07 -48.42
N CYS A 407 47.27 12.61 -49.41
CA CYS A 407 47.80 11.87 -50.53
C CYS A 407 48.86 12.69 -51.31
N PRO A 408 50.07 12.16 -51.53
CA PRO A 408 51.13 12.86 -52.27
C PRO A 408 50.96 12.84 -53.79
N ILE A 409 49.86 12.28 -54.31
CA ILE A 409 49.57 12.23 -55.75
C ILE A 409 48.90 13.55 -56.18
N PRO A 410 49.46 14.27 -57.17
CA PRO A 410 48.86 15.49 -57.71
C PRO A 410 47.40 15.27 -58.17
N GLY A 411 46.48 16.09 -57.67
CA GLY A 411 45.03 16.02 -57.95
C GLY A 411 44.22 15.11 -57.00
N LYS A 412 44.87 14.39 -56.08
CA LYS A 412 44.23 13.52 -55.09
C LYS A 412 44.50 13.93 -53.63
N GLU A 413 44.98 15.15 -53.40
CA GLU A 413 45.39 15.68 -52.08
C GLU A 413 44.25 15.76 -51.06
N HIS A 414 43.00 15.64 -51.50
CA HIS A 414 41.82 15.57 -50.65
C HIS A 414 41.64 14.19 -49.98
N LEU A 415 42.39 13.17 -50.41
CA LEU A 415 42.34 11.82 -49.86
C LEU A 415 43.42 11.62 -48.79
N PRO A 416 43.17 10.80 -47.76
CA PRO A 416 44.22 10.33 -46.85
C PRO A 416 45.29 9.55 -47.62
N LYS A 417 46.56 9.67 -47.21
CA LYS A 417 47.71 8.95 -47.80
C LYS A 417 47.53 7.43 -47.84
N ASN A 418 46.80 6.88 -46.88
CA ASN A 418 46.54 5.44 -46.80
C ASN A 418 45.26 5.02 -47.54
N SER A 419 44.61 5.93 -48.27
CA SER A 419 43.46 5.59 -49.10
C SER A 419 43.87 4.62 -50.21
N PRO A 420 43.08 3.58 -50.51
CA PRO A 420 43.31 2.70 -51.66
C PRO A 420 43.39 3.47 -52.99
N ASP A 421 42.72 4.61 -53.06
CA ASP A 421 42.68 5.49 -54.23
C ASP A 421 43.92 6.41 -54.30
N CYS A 422 44.75 6.43 -53.26
CA CYS A 422 46.05 7.10 -53.20
C CYS A 422 47.20 6.14 -53.59
N ALA A 423 47.06 5.47 -54.74
CA ALA A 423 48.07 4.56 -55.28
C ALA A 423 48.70 5.12 -56.57
N TYR A 424 50.03 5.01 -56.66
CA TYR A 424 50.80 5.37 -57.86
C TYR A 424 50.66 4.30 -58.95
N CYS A 425 50.88 4.70 -60.20
CA CYS A 425 50.83 3.84 -61.37
C CYS A 425 51.92 2.76 -61.33
N PRO A 426 51.58 1.48 -61.56
CA PRO A 426 52.57 0.39 -61.53
C PRO A 426 53.40 0.26 -62.82
N VAL A 427 53.14 1.09 -63.85
CA VAL A 427 53.84 1.03 -65.14
C VAL A 427 55.23 1.67 -65.03
N PRO A 428 56.32 0.95 -65.38
CA PRO A 428 57.68 1.49 -65.35
C PRO A 428 57.84 2.76 -66.21
N GLY A 429 58.39 3.82 -65.62
CA GLY A 429 58.55 5.14 -66.24
C GLY A 429 57.36 6.09 -66.08
N LYS A 430 56.27 5.66 -65.44
CA LYS A 430 55.06 6.47 -65.17
C LYS A 430 54.66 6.50 -63.69
N GLU A 431 55.59 6.19 -62.79
CA GLU A 431 55.37 6.04 -61.34
C GLU A 431 54.93 7.34 -60.65
N HIS A 432 55.04 8.48 -61.33
CA HIS A 432 54.59 9.79 -60.84
C HIS A 432 53.09 10.03 -61.07
N LEU A 433 52.41 9.19 -61.86
CA LEU A 433 50.99 9.31 -62.19
C LEU A 433 50.12 8.50 -61.23
N SER A 434 48.87 8.91 -61.05
CA SER A 434 47.89 8.10 -60.32
C SER A 434 47.64 6.78 -61.07
N LYS A 435 47.37 5.69 -60.32
CA LYS A 435 46.98 4.39 -60.87
C LYS A 435 45.81 4.46 -61.87
N ASP A 436 44.94 5.46 -61.74
CA ASP A 436 43.77 5.62 -62.60
C ASP A 436 44.03 6.51 -63.83
N SER A 437 45.29 6.94 -64.06
CA SER A 437 45.65 7.72 -65.25
C SER A 437 45.43 6.89 -66.52
N SER A 438 44.85 7.50 -67.55
CA SER A 438 44.63 6.86 -68.87
C SER A 438 45.92 6.34 -69.50
N ASP A 439 47.06 6.89 -69.09
CA ASP A 439 48.40 6.52 -69.55
C ASP A 439 48.94 5.23 -68.90
N CYS A 440 48.22 4.66 -67.92
CA CYS A 440 48.58 3.42 -67.23
C CYS A 440 47.91 2.17 -67.83
N ASN A 441 47.20 2.29 -68.95
CA ASN A 441 46.66 1.17 -69.72
C ASN A 441 47.55 0.88 -70.95
N GLU A 442 48.27 -0.25 -70.95
CA GLU A 442 49.03 -0.71 -72.12
C GLU A 442 48.10 -1.29 -73.20
N THR A 443 48.26 -0.87 -74.46
CA THR A 443 47.61 -1.49 -75.63
C THR A 443 48.52 -2.54 -76.29
N PRO A 444 48.01 -3.70 -76.76
CA PRO A 444 48.86 -4.78 -77.31
C PRO A 444 49.29 -4.54 -78.77
N VAL A 445 50.50 -4.97 -79.13
CA VAL A 445 51.07 -4.94 -80.50
C VAL A 445 50.74 -6.24 -81.27
N GLU A 446 50.37 -6.11 -82.54
CA GLU A 446 50.01 -7.16 -83.53
C GLU A 446 51.23 -7.95 -84.09
N LEU A 447 51.03 -9.21 -84.50
CA LEU A 447 51.92 -10.03 -85.37
C LEU A 447 51.07 -10.97 -86.28
N PRO A 448 51.57 -11.44 -87.44
CA PRO A 448 50.78 -11.78 -88.65
C PRO A 448 50.23 -13.22 -88.75
N GLN A 449 49.37 -13.42 -89.75
CA GLN A 449 48.48 -14.56 -90.04
C GLN A 449 49.16 -15.95 -90.19
N THR A 450 48.45 -17.01 -89.76
CA THR A 450 48.03 -18.18 -90.57
C THR A 450 46.99 -19.05 -89.82
N GLY A 451 45.90 -19.44 -90.49
CA GLY A 451 45.33 -20.80 -90.40
C GLY A 451 44.35 -21.21 -89.28
N ILE A 452 43.05 -20.99 -89.53
CA ILE A 452 41.89 -21.91 -89.34
C ILE A 452 41.47 -22.44 -87.94
N SER A 453 40.21 -22.08 -87.60
CA SER A 453 39.20 -22.72 -86.72
C SER A 453 39.48 -22.76 -85.21
N GLY A 454 38.58 -22.41 -84.30
CA GLY A 454 37.21 -21.94 -84.39
C GLY A 454 36.50 -22.27 -83.07
N GLY A 455 36.03 -21.25 -82.35
CA GLY A 455 34.91 -21.36 -81.42
C GLY A 455 35.21 -21.26 -79.92
N ALA A 456 34.96 -20.09 -79.33
CA ALA A 456 34.11 -19.92 -78.14
C ALA A 456 34.00 -18.42 -77.78
N THR A 457 32.79 -17.87 -77.89
CA THR A 457 32.47 -16.46 -77.57
C THR A 457 32.08 -16.28 -76.10
N ILE A 458 32.54 -15.14 -75.59
CA ILE A 458 32.46 -14.60 -74.23
C ILE A 458 31.11 -13.89 -74.01
N ALA A 459 30.59 -14.03 -72.79
CA ALA A 459 29.58 -13.14 -72.22
C ALA A 459 30.24 -11.89 -71.62
N GLY A 460 29.65 -10.73 -71.83
CA GLY A 460 30.05 -9.52 -71.13
C GLY A 460 28.98 -8.43 -71.20
N ILE A 461 29.13 -7.53 -70.23
CA ILE A 461 28.51 -6.19 -70.10
C ILE A 461 27.13 -6.27 -69.42
N GLY A 462 26.97 -5.74 -68.20
CA GLY A 462 27.12 -4.32 -67.83
C GLY A 462 25.83 -3.58 -68.21
N LEU A 463 25.25 -2.63 -67.50
CA LEU A 463 25.61 -1.78 -66.37
C LEU A 463 24.35 -0.88 -66.13
N VAL A 464 24.36 -0.06 -65.07
CA VAL A 464 23.66 1.26 -64.98
C VAL A 464 22.17 1.29 -64.56
N THR A 465 21.99 1.56 -63.27
CA THR A 465 21.21 2.63 -62.61
C THR A 465 20.06 3.36 -63.32
N ALA A 466 18.91 3.45 -62.63
CA ALA A 466 18.13 4.65 -62.25
C ALA A 466 16.92 4.11 -61.44
N GLY A 467 16.49 4.58 -60.27
CA GLY A 467 16.26 5.95 -59.83
C GLY A 467 14.77 6.07 -59.46
N LEU A 468 14.49 6.41 -58.19
CA LEU A 468 13.22 6.91 -57.62
C LEU A 468 12.05 5.93 -57.37
N GLY A 469 11.46 6.06 -56.16
CA GLY A 469 10.03 5.79 -55.98
C GLY A 469 9.60 5.06 -54.69
N TYR A 470 9.57 5.80 -53.58
CA TYR A 470 8.45 5.85 -52.62
C TYR A 470 7.72 4.54 -52.16
N ALA A 471 7.89 4.26 -50.86
CA ALA A 471 6.84 4.03 -49.86
C ALA A 471 6.04 2.70 -49.77
N LEU A 472 5.80 2.37 -48.49
CA LEU A 472 4.73 1.55 -47.90
C LEU A 472 4.84 0.02 -48.10
N SER A 473 5.29 -0.70 -47.07
CA SER A 473 4.49 -1.18 -45.92
C SER A 473 3.75 -2.48 -46.20
N SER A 474 3.75 -3.34 -45.17
CA SER A 474 2.98 -4.58 -45.08
C SER A 474 3.61 -5.72 -45.91
N ARG A 475 3.68 -6.97 -45.46
CA ARG A 475 3.14 -7.71 -44.32
C ARG A 475 4.04 -8.97 -44.28
N ARG A 476 4.50 -9.39 -43.11
CA ARG A 476 3.85 -10.47 -42.35
C ARG A 476 3.89 -11.80 -43.12
N ILE A 477 4.51 -12.79 -42.48
CA ILE A 477 4.35 -14.25 -42.64
C ILE A 477 5.55 -14.92 -43.35
N ARG A 478 6.09 -15.97 -42.69
CA ARG A 478 7.39 -16.66 -42.89
C ARG A 478 8.47 -15.90 -42.13
N ASP A 479 8.65 -16.10 -40.82
CA ASP A 479 9.12 -17.37 -40.30
C ASP A 479 8.24 -17.86 -39.14
N MET A 480 7.39 -18.81 -39.53
CA MET A 480 6.88 -19.88 -38.69
C MET A 480 8.02 -20.89 -38.52
N LEU A 481 8.12 -21.50 -37.32
CA LEU A 481 8.74 -22.81 -37.01
C LEU A 481 10.26 -22.76 -36.72
N ILE A 482 10.84 -23.22 -35.60
CA ILE A 482 10.47 -24.03 -34.42
C ILE A 482 11.60 -23.74 -33.38
N GLY A 483 11.32 -23.39 -32.11
CA GLY A 483 11.19 -24.30 -30.95
C GLY A 483 12.40 -24.12 -30.01
N GLN A 484 12.31 -24.02 -28.67
CA GLN A 484 11.27 -24.30 -27.67
C GLN A 484 11.16 -23.15 -26.67
#